data_AF-A0A2N0NB20-F1
#
_entry.id   AF-A0A2N0NB20-F1
#
_cell.length_a   1.000
_cell.length_b   1.000
_cell.length_c   1.000
_cell.angle_alpha   90.00
_cell.angle_beta   90.00
_cell.angle_gamma   90.00
#
_symmetry.space_group_name_H-M   'P 1'
#
loop_
_entity.id
_entity.type
_entity.pdbx_description
1 polymer ?
#
loop_
_entity_poly.entity_id
_entity_poly.type
_entity_poly.pdbx_seq_one_letter_code
_entity_poly.pdbx_strand_id
1 'polypeptide(L)'
;MVPCETRWNSHFYCFKSLIRSKQALRNLAIRHERSQSTPAEASTSTSNNTNKIYLNKDICKILLDNDWWNTIESLQEVLLPYCGVLNKLQSDKARLFELLHALGYFIQFWN
;
A
#
# COMPACT_ATOMS: atom_id res chain seq x y z
N MET A 1 2.13 0.00 -20.95
CA MET A 1 3.55 0.37 -20.74
C MET A 1 3.74 0.58 -19.25
N VAL A 2 4.64 -0.16 -18.60
CA VAL A 2 4.90 0.02 -17.16
C VAL A 2 5.70 1.32 -17.01
N PRO A 3 5.28 2.27 -16.16
CA PRO A 3 6.03 3.50 -15.94
C PRO A 3 7.45 3.16 -15.50
N CYS A 4 8.48 3.85 -16.01
CA CYS A 4 9.80 3.75 -15.40
C CYS A 4 9.68 4.00 -13.90
N GLU A 5 10.37 3.22 -13.07
CA GLU A 5 10.43 3.48 -11.63
C GLU A 5 11.21 4.77 -11.41
N THR A 6 10.48 5.89 -11.38
CA THR A 6 11.04 7.20 -11.06
C THR A 6 10.62 7.60 -9.66
N ARG A 7 11.37 8.54 -9.06
CA ARG A 7 11.04 9.13 -7.75
C ARG A 7 9.59 9.61 -7.66
N TRP A 8 9.01 10.04 -8.78
CA TRP A 8 7.66 10.59 -8.88
C TRP A 8 6.56 9.53 -8.80
N ASN A 9 6.88 8.27 -9.05
CA ASN A 9 5.93 7.16 -9.10
C ASN A 9 5.99 6.30 -7.82
N SER A 10 6.84 6.68 -6.87
CA SER A 10 7.17 5.92 -5.65
C SER A 10 5.94 5.60 -4.79
N HIS A 11 5.02 6.56 -4.61
CA HIS A 11 3.80 6.33 -3.85
C HIS A 11 2.87 5.32 -4.50
N PHE A 12 2.69 5.37 -5.82
CA PHE A 12 1.91 4.39 -6.56
C PHE A 12 2.48 2.97 -6.37
N TYR A 13 3.80 2.82 -6.52
CA TYR A 13 4.45 1.52 -6.33
C TYR A 13 4.42 1.05 -4.88
N CYS A 14 4.51 1.97 -3.92
CA CYS A 14 4.33 1.68 -2.50
C CYS A 14 2.95 1.09 -2.23
N PHE A 15 1.87 1.78 -2.64
CA PHE A 15 0.50 1.30 -2.47
C PHE A 15 0.25 -0.01 -3.20
N LYS A 16 0.74 -0.13 -4.44
CA LYS A 16 0.64 -1.38 -5.21
C LYS A 16 1.32 -2.56 -4.52
N SER A 17 2.50 -2.35 -3.94
CA SER A 17 3.21 -3.38 -3.17
C SER A 17 2.47 -3.74 -1.87
N LEU A 18 1.88 -2.73 -1.22
CA LEU A 18 1.09 -2.88 0.00
C LEU A 18 -0.17 -3.70 -0.26
N ILE A 19 -0.93 -3.37 -1.29
CA ILE A 19 -2.12 -4.13 -1.73
C ILE A 19 -1.73 -5.57 -2.10
N ARG A 20 -0.63 -5.77 -2.83
CA ARG A 20 -0.13 -7.11 -3.17
C ARG A 20 0.19 -7.95 -1.94
N SER A 21 0.61 -7.33 -0.84
CA SER A 21 0.94 -8.00 0.44
C SER A 21 -0.20 -8.00 1.46
N LYS A 22 -1.40 -7.50 1.12
CA LYS A 22 -2.59 -7.40 1.98
C LYS A 22 -2.87 -8.66 2.78
N GLN A 23 -2.97 -9.82 2.11
CA GLN A 23 -3.29 -11.07 2.80
C GLN A 23 -2.20 -11.52 3.76
N ALA A 24 -0.92 -11.35 3.40
CA ALA A 24 0.19 -11.71 4.26
C ALA A 24 0.23 -10.84 5.53
N LEU A 25 -0.01 -9.53 5.37
CA LEU A 25 -0.07 -8.57 6.48
C LEU A 25 -1.27 -8.82 7.40
N ARG A 26 -2.44 -9.15 6.84
CA ARG A 26 -3.61 -9.56 7.63
C ARG A 26 -3.34 -10.83 8.42
N ASN A 27 -2.76 -11.84 7.79
CA ASN A 27 -2.38 -13.08 8.47
C ASN A 27 -1.37 -12.83 9.61
N LEU A 28 -0.43 -11.90 9.42
CA LEU A 28 0.51 -11.49 10.47
C LEU A 28 -0.22 -10.85 11.66
N ALA A 29 -1.15 -9.91 11.40
CA ALA A 29 -1.93 -9.27 12.44
C ALA A 29 -2.78 -10.27 13.24
N ILE A 30 -3.48 -11.19 12.56
CA ILE A 30 -4.30 -12.25 13.19
C ILE A 30 -3.44 -13.17 14.07
N ARG A 31 -2.26 -13.59 13.58
CA ARG A 31 -1.34 -14.43 14.35
C ARG A 31 -0.87 -13.71 15.62
N HIS A 32 -0.58 -12.41 15.50
CA HIS A 32 -0.15 -11.60 16.63
C HIS A 32 -1.26 -11.44 17.69
N GLU A 33 -2.50 -11.18 17.29
CA GLU A 33 -3.65 -11.13 18.23
C GLU A 33 -3.86 -12.47 18.94
N ARG A 34 -3.83 -13.59 18.20
CA ARG A 34 -3.97 -14.95 18.76
C ARG A 34 -2.89 -15.25 19.82
N SER A 35 -1.65 -14.80 19.60
CA SER A 35 -0.54 -14.99 20.54
C SER A 35 -0.66 -14.13 21.81
N GLN A 36 -1.49 -13.08 21.81
CA GLN A 36 -1.76 -12.28 23.01
C GLN A 36 -2.99 -12.76 23.80
N SER A 37 -3.94 -13.43 23.15
CA SER A 37 -5.20 -13.88 23.76
C SER A 37 -5.13 -15.23 24.49
N THR A 38 -4.04 -15.99 24.36
CA THR A 38 -3.87 -17.25 25.10
C THR A 38 -3.65 -16.95 26.60
N PRO A 39 -4.54 -17.43 27.51
CA PRO A 39 -4.35 -17.27 28.95
C PRO A 39 -3.09 -17.98 29.41
N ALA A 40 -2.37 -17.38 30.36
CA ALA A 40 -1.15 -17.91 30.97
C ALA A 40 -1.43 -19.09 31.93
N GLU A 41 -2.21 -20.08 31.51
CA GLU A 41 -2.51 -21.26 32.32
C GLU A 41 -2.19 -22.55 31.56
N ALA A 42 -1.35 -23.35 32.20
CA ALA A 42 -0.87 -24.67 31.79
C ALA A 42 0.15 -24.70 30.63
N SER A 43 1.41 -24.39 30.91
CA SER A 43 2.53 -25.32 30.63
C SER A 43 3.85 -24.77 31.19
N THR A 44 4.37 -25.49 32.18
CA THR A 44 5.75 -25.45 32.66
C THR A 44 6.68 -25.91 31.53
N SER A 45 7.13 -24.99 30.68
CA SER A 45 8.28 -25.21 29.83
C SER A 45 8.88 -23.86 29.43
N THR A 46 10.05 -23.61 29.99
CA THR A 46 11.01 -22.59 29.60
C THR A 46 11.20 -22.61 28.07
N SER A 47 10.41 -21.81 27.35
CA SER A 47 10.71 -21.45 25.98
C SER A 47 11.05 -19.98 25.99
N ASN A 48 12.35 -19.70 25.92
CA ASN A 48 12.92 -18.38 25.70
C ASN A 48 12.35 -17.82 24.39
N ASN A 49 11.20 -17.15 24.45
CA ASN A 49 10.56 -16.54 23.29
C ASN A 49 11.23 -15.18 23.01
N THR A 50 12.51 -15.22 22.63
CA THR A 50 13.26 -14.04 22.15
C THR A 50 12.78 -13.56 20.78
N ASN A 51 11.88 -14.31 20.13
CA ASN A 51 11.25 -13.98 18.85
C ASN A 51 9.79 -13.52 18.99
N LYS A 52 9.41 -12.87 20.10
CA LYS A 52 8.09 -12.24 20.18
C LYS A 52 8.12 -10.98 19.31
N ILE A 53 7.65 -11.09 18.07
CA ILE A 53 7.48 -9.96 17.16
C ILE A 53 6.55 -8.96 17.88
N TYR A 54 7.11 -7.84 18.32
CA TYR A 54 6.32 -6.75 18.89
C TYR A 54 5.67 -6.01 17.72
N LEU A 55 4.40 -6.29 17.48
CA LEU A 55 3.59 -5.52 16.54
C LEU A 55 2.68 -4.59 17.34
N ASN A 56 2.75 -3.29 17.07
CA ASN A 56 1.90 -2.31 17.75
C ASN A 56 0.41 -2.66 17.49
N LYS A 57 -0.41 -2.64 18.55
CA LYS A 57 -1.85 -2.96 18.48
C LYS A 57 -2.59 -2.06 17.49
N ASP A 58 -2.20 -0.81 17.37
CA ASP A 58 -2.81 0.13 16.42
C ASP A 58 -2.46 -0.22 14.97
N ILE A 59 -1.25 -0.74 14.73
CA ILE A 59 -0.89 -1.30 13.41
C ILE A 59 -1.74 -2.54 13.11
N CYS A 60 -1.95 -3.44 14.07
CA CYS A 60 -2.86 -4.58 13.88
C CYS A 60 -4.27 -4.13 13.48
N LYS A 61 -4.82 -3.13 14.17
CA LYS A 61 -6.15 -2.57 13.85
C LYS A 61 -6.20 -2.05 12.42
N ILE A 62 -5.21 -1.25 12.01
CA ILE A 62 -5.10 -0.72 10.64
C ILE A 62 -5.04 -1.85 9.61
N LEU A 63 -4.23 -2.89 9.85
CA LEU A 63 -4.11 -4.02 8.93
C LEU A 63 -5.40 -4.84 8.81
N LEU A 64 -6.25 -4.84 9.84
CA LEU A 64 -7.53 -5.54 9.84
C LEU A 64 -8.69 -4.68 9.34
N ASP A 65 -8.51 -3.36 9.22
CA ASP A 65 -9.52 -2.42 8.78
C ASP A 65 -9.76 -2.49 7.26
N ASN A 66 -10.99 -2.83 6.85
CA ASN A 66 -11.36 -2.87 5.44
C ASN A 66 -11.44 -1.49 4.80
N ASP A 67 -11.89 -0.47 5.53
CA ASP A 67 -12.05 0.89 5.00
C ASP A 67 -10.69 1.51 4.70
N TRP A 68 -9.71 1.24 5.56
CA TRP A 68 -8.32 1.61 5.29
C TRP A 68 -7.79 0.95 4.00
N TRP A 69 -7.99 -0.36 3.82
CA TRP A 69 -7.57 -1.04 2.60
C TRP A 69 -8.28 -0.52 1.34
N ASN A 70 -9.59 -0.28 1.42
CA ASN A 70 -10.36 0.30 0.32
C ASN A 70 -9.81 1.69 -0.05
N THR A 71 -9.45 2.49 0.95
CA THR A 71 -8.82 3.82 0.74
C THR A 71 -7.48 3.70 0.01
N ILE A 72 -6.63 2.73 0.38
CA ILE A 72 -5.34 2.49 -0.31
C ILE A 72 -5.57 2.04 -1.76
N GLU A 73 -6.56 1.17 -2.00
CA GLU A 73 -6.95 0.74 -3.35
C GLU A 73 -7.41 1.92 -4.21
N SER A 74 -8.30 2.77 -3.69
CA SER A 74 -8.74 4.00 -4.38
C SER A 74 -7.57 4.96 -4.65
N LEU A 75 -6.65 5.14 -3.70
CA LEU A 75 -5.46 5.97 -3.91
C LEU A 75 -4.55 5.43 -5.03
N GLN A 76 -4.38 4.11 -5.10
CA GLN A 76 -3.61 3.48 -6.17
C GLN A 76 -4.27 3.74 -7.54
N GLU A 77 -5.60 3.65 -7.62
CA GLU A 77 -6.38 3.92 -8.84
C GLU A 77 -6.28 5.39 -9.26
N VAL A 78 -6.44 6.32 -8.32
CA VAL A 78 -6.29 7.76 -8.57
C VAL A 78 -4.90 8.09 -9.10
N LEU A 79 -3.84 7.48 -8.55
CA LEU A 79 -2.46 7.75 -8.96
C LEU A 79 -2.06 7.14 -10.31
N LEU A 80 -2.76 6.09 -10.77
CA LEU A 80 -2.43 5.40 -12.01
C LEU A 80 -2.36 6.33 -13.24
N PRO A 81 -3.36 7.18 -13.54
CA PRO A 81 -3.27 8.10 -14.67
C PRO A 81 -2.14 9.12 -14.52
N TYR A 82 -1.82 9.56 -13.30
CA TYR A 82 -0.67 10.46 -13.05
C TYR A 82 0.65 9.80 -13.43
N CYS A 83 0.87 8.55 -13.02
CA CYS A 83 2.06 7.80 -13.41
C CYS A 83 2.18 7.68 -14.93
N GLY A 84 1.06 7.45 -15.63
CA GLY A 84 1.02 7.36 -17.09
C GLY A 84 1.41 8.67 -17.77
N VAL A 85 0.82 9.79 -17.31
CA VAL A 85 1.14 11.14 -17.82
C VAL A 85 2.58 11.51 -17.51
N LEU A 86 3.03 11.34 -16.26
CA LEU A 86 4.39 11.66 -15.85
C LEU A 86 5.42 10.88 -16.65
N ASN A 87 5.20 9.59 -16.87
CA ASN A 87 6.10 8.77 -17.69
C ASN A 87 6.18 9.28 -19.14
N LYS A 88 5.08 9.81 -19.68
CA LYS A 88 5.05 10.41 -21.01
C LYS A 88 5.77 11.77 -21.05
N LEU A 89 5.53 12.62 -20.06
CA LEU A 89 6.15 13.95 -19.95
C LEU A 89 7.64 13.90 -19.61
N GLN A 90 8.11 12.85 -18.95
CA GLN A 90 9.51 12.63 -18.63
C GLN A 90 10.31 12.02 -19.79
N SER A 91 9.66 11.63 -20.89
CA SER A 91 10.37 11.20 -22.10
C SER A 91 10.99 12.41 -22.79
N ASP A 92 12.18 12.18 -23.37
CA ASP A 92 12.85 13.04 -24.34
C ASP A 92 11.97 13.43 -25.56
N LYS A 93 10.86 12.71 -25.78
CA LYS A 93 9.91 12.93 -26.88
C LYS A 93 8.61 13.60 -26.45
N ALA A 94 8.53 14.11 -25.22
CA ALA A 94 7.34 14.78 -24.72
C ALA A 94 7.00 16.01 -25.58
N ARG A 95 5.74 16.12 -26.02
CA ARG A 95 5.26 17.26 -26.81
C ARG A 95 4.25 18.10 -26.04
N LEU A 96 4.22 19.41 -26.31
CA LEU A 96 3.33 20.36 -25.65
C LEU A 96 1.84 19.95 -25.71
N PHE A 97 1.38 19.42 -26.84
CA PHE A 97 -0.02 18.99 -26.96
C PHE A 97 -0.36 17.79 -26.07
N GLU A 98 0.62 16.97 -25.70
CA GLU A 98 0.43 15.82 -24.80
C GLU A 98 0.25 16.29 -23.36
N LEU A 99 0.93 17.38 -22.98
CA LEU A 99 0.73 18.09 -21.73
C LEU A 99 -0.66 18.75 -21.68
N LEU A 100 -1.07 19.44 -22.75
CA LEU A 100 -2.39 20.06 -22.82
C LEU A 100 -3.51 19.02 -22.72
N HIS A 101 -3.36 17.88 -23.42
CA HIS A 101 -4.31 16.78 -23.33
C HIS A 101 -4.34 16.17 -21.92
N ALA A 102 -3.19 15.99 -21.26
CA ALA A 102 -3.15 15.50 -19.89
C ALA A 102 -3.85 16.45 -18.90
N LEU A 103 -3.65 17.76 -19.04
CA LEU A 103 -4.35 18.75 -18.22
C LEU A 103 -5.87 18.69 -18.45
N GLY A 104 -6.31 18.60 -19.71
CA GLY A 104 -7.73 18.44 -20.03
C GLY A 104 -8.32 17.17 -19.43
N TYR A 105 -7.59 16.05 -19.49
CA TYR A 105 -7.97 14.81 -18.84
C TYR A 105 -8.12 14.98 -17.32
N PHE A 106 -7.17 15.63 -16.64
CA PHE A 106 -7.26 15.80 -15.18
C PHE A 106 -8.38 16.75 -14.76
N ILE A 107 -8.67 17.79 -15.53
CA ILE A 107 -9.84 18.65 -15.29
C ILE A 107 -11.11 17.80 -15.35
N GLN A 108 -11.26 16.96 -16.38
CA GLN A 108 -12.41 16.06 -16.49
C GLN A 108 -12.44 14.98 -15.41
N PHE A 109 -11.28 14.45 -15.01
CA PHE A 109 -11.17 13.41 -13.99
C PHE A 109 -11.66 13.87 -12.62
N TRP A 110 -11.53 15.16 -12.30
CA TRP A 110 -11.92 15.74 -11.01
C TRP A 110 -13.24 16.51 -11.03
N ASN A 111 -13.84 16.73 -12.21
CA ASN A 111 -15.17 17.31 -12.34
C ASN A 111 -16.26 16.28 -12.05
#